data_AF-A0A257A9E4-F1
#
_entry.id   AF-A0A257A9E4-F1
#
_cell.length_a   1.000
_cell.length_b   1.000
_cell.length_c   1.000
_cell.angle_alpha   90.00
_cell.angle_beta   90.00
_cell.angle_gamma   90.00
#
_symmetry.space_group_name_H-M   'P 1'
#
loop_
_entity.id
_entity.type
_entity.pdbx_description
1 polymer ?
#
loop_
_entity_poly.entity_id
_entity_poly.type
_entity_poly.pdbx_seq_one_letter_code
_entity_poly.pdbx_strand_id
1 'polypeptide(L)'
;MILNAYYPKPFFPPISISECVLMCKHCMGNYLKGMEQISKPENLISYCKSLEKKGGKGILVSGGCNESGEIINLRKMTSDSSHHYRIALWENCWRI
;
A
#
# COMPACT_ATOMS: atom_id res chain seq x y z
N MET A 1 -12.37 5.36 -27.74
CA MET A 1 -12.06 5.27 -26.30
C MET A 1 -11.10 4.11 -26.10
N ILE A 2 -9.90 4.36 -25.59
CA ILE A 2 -8.90 3.31 -25.32
C ILE A 2 -8.95 3.04 -23.82
N LEU A 3 -9.14 1.78 -23.43
CA LEU A 3 -9.04 1.33 -22.04
C LEU A 3 -7.62 0.83 -21.78
N ASN A 4 -6.89 1.49 -20.87
CA ASN A 4 -5.59 1.02 -20.41
C ASN A 4 -5.77 0.22 -19.11
N ALA A 5 -5.39 -1.05 -19.14
CA ALA A 5 -5.37 -1.92 -17.96
C ALA A 5 -3.93 -2.28 -17.61
N TYR A 6 -3.55 -2.10 -16.35
CA TYR A 6 -2.22 -2.39 -15.83
C TYR A 6 -2.27 -3.60 -14.91
N TYR A 7 -1.25 -4.47 -15.02
CA TYR A 7 -1.10 -5.65 -14.17
C TYR A 7 0.09 -5.44 -13.22
N PRO A 8 -0.14 -4.90 -12.01
CA PRO A 8 0.93 -4.48 -11.11
C PRO A 8 1.70 -5.66 -10.48
N LYS A 9 1.04 -6.79 -10.25
CA LYS A 9 1.70 -7.99 -9.70
C LYS A 9 2.57 -8.67 -10.78
N PRO A 10 3.75 -9.23 -10.43
CA PRO A 10 4.32 -9.33 -9.09
C PRO A 10 5.18 -8.11 -8.67
N PHE A 11 5.36 -7.12 -9.55
CA PHE A 11 6.35 -6.05 -9.36
C PHE A 11 5.94 -4.99 -8.33
N PHE A 12 4.64 -4.77 -8.14
CA PHE A 12 4.04 -3.83 -7.21
C PHE A 12 2.95 -4.52 -6.37
N PRO A 13 3.32 -5.40 -5.42
CA PRO A 13 2.35 -6.05 -4.56
C PRO A 13 1.58 -5.02 -3.72
N PRO A 14 0.26 -5.21 -3.52
CA PRO A 14 -0.54 -4.37 -2.64
C PRO A 14 -0.33 -4.76 -1.19
N ILE A 15 -0.07 -3.75 -0.37
CA ILE A 15 0.07 -3.90 1.08
C ILE A 15 -0.93 -2.98 1.80
N SER A 16 -1.33 -3.43 2.98
CA SER A 16 -2.16 -2.67 3.91
C SER A 16 -1.36 -2.39 5.18
N ILE A 17 -1.36 -1.14 5.64
CA ILE A 17 -0.59 -0.71 6.82
C ILE A 17 -1.39 -0.70 8.11
N SER A 18 -2.68 -0.99 8.04
CA SER A 18 -3.62 -0.87 9.17
C SER A 18 -4.92 -1.61 8.90
N GLU A 19 -5.61 -2.02 9.96
CA GLU A 19 -6.97 -2.56 9.88
C GLU A 19 -7.99 -1.42 9.75
N CYS A 20 -9.17 -1.72 9.17
CA CYS A 20 -10.23 -0.72 9.02
C CYS A 20 -11.10 -0.65 10.27
N VAL A 21 -11.10 0.52 10.94
CA VAL A 21 -11.96 0.79 12.09
C VAL A 21 -13.35 1.26 11.64
N LEU A 22 -13.40 2.09 10.59
CA LEU A 22 -14.64 2.73 10.12
C LEU A 22 -15.72 1.74 9.65
N MET A 23 -15.32 0.60 9.06
CA MET A 23 -16.24 -0.42 8.54
C MET A 23 -17.38 0.16 7.68
N CYS A 24 -17.06 1.11 6.80
CA CYS A 24 -18.07 1.83 6.03
C CYS A 24 -18.89 0.91 5.11
N LYS A 25 -20.10 1.35 4.74
CA LYS A 25 -21.01 0.60 3.86
C LYS A 25 -20.43 0.30 2.46
N HIS A 26 -19.37 1.01 2.03
CA HIS A 26 -18.76 0.79 0.71
C HIS A 26 -18.02 -0.54 0.61
N CYS A 27 -17.24 -0.90 1.63
CA CYS A 27 -16.42 -2.10 1.56
C CYS A 27 -16.51 -2.98 2.82
N MET A 28 -16.93 -2.45 3.96
CA MET A 28 -16.95 -3.17 5.25
C MET A 28 -15.60 -3.84 5.56
N GLY A 29 -14.49 -3.17 5.23
CA GLY A 29 -13.13 -3.70 5.40
C GLY A 29 -12.70 -4.75 4.36
N ASN A 30 -13.59 -5.21 3.47
CA ASN A 30 -13.27 -6.27 2.50
C ASN A 30 -12.17 -5.90 1.51
N TYR A 31 -11.96 -4.61 1.25
CA TYR A 31 -10.90 -4.12 0.36
C TYR A 31 -9.49 -4.59 0.79
N LEU A 32 -9.27 -4.76 2.09
CA LEU A 32 -7.96 -5.13 2.64
C LEU A 32 -7.65 -6.63 2.55
N LYS A 33 -8.66 -7.49 2.34
CA LYS A 33 -8.52 -8.96 2.41
C LYS A 33 -7.50 -9.55 1.43
N GLY A 34 -7.23 -8.88 0.32
CA GLY A 34 -6.28 -9.32 -0.71
C GLY A 34 -4.88 -8.70 -0.59
N MET A 35 -4.64 -7.94 0.48
CA MET A 35 -3.40 -7.20 0.72
C MET A 35 -2.57 -7.85 1.83
N GLU A 36 -1.26 -7.74 1.72
CA GLU A 36 -0.36 -8.15 2.80
C GLU A 36 -0.34 -7.11 3.91
N GLN A 37 -0.57 -7.53 5.16
CA GLN A 37 -0.73 -6.62 6.30
C GLN A 37 0.62 -6.33 6.98
N ILE A 38 1.05 -5.06 6.97
CA ILE A 38 2.32 -4.61 7.53
C ILE A 38 2.12 -3.32 8.34
N SER A 39 1.93 -3.46 9.66
CA SER A 39 1.56 -2.34 10.54
C SER A 39 2.72 -1.59 11.20
N LYS A 40 3.97 -2.02 10.95
CA LYS A 40 5.17 -1.46 11.57
C LYS A 40 6.16 -0.96 10.50
N PRO A 41 6.73 0.25 10.64
CA PRO A 41 7.70 0.79 9.68
C PRO A 41 8.91 -0.13 9.46
N GLU A 42 9.41 -0.77 10.52
CA GLU A 42 10.60 -1.65 10.43
C GLU A 42 10.31 -2.90 9.58
N ASN A 43 9.08 -3.41 9.69
CA ASN A 43 8.60 -4.54 8.88
C ASN A 43 8.40 -4.12 7.42
N LEU A 44 7.97 -2.88 7.17
CA LEU A 44 7.84 -2.36 5.82
C LEU A 44 9.19 -2.25 5.10
N ILE A 45 10.21 -1.75 5.80
CA ILE A 45 11.57 -1.63 5.24
C ILE A 45 12.13 -3.03 4.91
N SER A 46 12.00 -3.99 5.84
CA SER A 46 12.48 -5.36 5.61
C SER A 46 11.71 -6.06 4.48
N TYR A 47 10.40 -5.81 4.37
CA TYR A 47 9.59 -6.30 3.25
C TYR A 47 10.08 -5.76 1.91
N CYS A 48 10.29 -4.44 1.79
CA CYS A 48 10.80 -3.81 0.57
C CYS A 48 12.17 -4.38 0.17
N LYS A 49 13.09 -4.58 1.13
CA LYS A 49 14.41 -5.20 0.87
C LYS A 49 14.28 -6.64 0.38
N SER A 50 13.35 -7.41 0.93
CA SER A 50 13.07 -8.79 0.48
C SER A 50 12.46 -8.81 -0.92
N LEU A 51 11.55 -7.89 -1.20
CA LEU A 51 10.89 -7.74 -2.50
C LEU A 51 11.88 -7.34 -3.60
N GLU A 52 12.78 -6.39 -3.32
CA GLU A 52 13.84 -5.98 -4.24
C GLU A 52 14.75 -7.16 -4.63
N LYS A 53 15.18 -7.97 -3.65
CA LYS A 53 15.96 -9.20 -3.92
C LYS A 53 15.24 -10.21 -4.81
N LYS A 54 13.90 -10.17 -4.83
CA LYS A 54 13.04 -11.02 -5.68
C LYS A 54 12.70 -10.37 -7.03
N GLY A 55 13.27 -9.21 -7.34
CA GLY A 55 13.03 -8.47 -8.59
C GLY A 55 11.78 -7.59 -8.59
N GLY A 56 11.16 -7.36 -7.42
CA GLY A 56 10.07 -6.40 -7.31
C GLY A 56 10.56 -4.95 -7.45
N LYS A 57 9.67 -4.06 -7.89
CA LYS A 57 9.99 -2.68 -8.30
C LYS A 57 9.50 -1.62 -7.32
N GLY A 58 8.52 -1.96 -6.49
CA GLY A 58 7.90 -1.05 -5.54
C GLY A 58 6.71 -1.72 -4.87
N ILE A 59 5.91 -0.94 -4.16
CA ILE A 59 4.72 -1.44 -3.45
C ILE A 59 3.56 -0.47 -3.66
N LEU A 60 2.34 -1.01 -3.64
CA LEU A 60 1.12 -0.22 -3.56
C LEU A 60 0.69 -0.15 -2.10
N VAL A 61 0.78 1.05 -1.51
CA VAL A 61 0.50 1.25 -0.08
C VAL A 61 -0.92 1.76 0.11
N SER A 62 -1.69 1.06 0.93
CA SER A 62 -3.01 1.46 1.41
C SER A 62 -3.19 1.06 2.87
N GLY A 63 -4.41 1.13 3.40
CA GLY A 63 -4.73 0.71 4.76
C GLY A 63 -6.19 0.97 5.12
N GLY A 64 -6.55 0.59 6.33
CA GLY A 64 -7.86 0.86 6.89
C GLY A 64 -8.07 2.32 7.27
N CYS A 65 -9.34 2.74 7.24
CA CYS A 65 -9.75 4.09 7.64
C CYS A 65 -10.05 4.16 9.14
N ASN A 66 -9.66 5.29 9.75
CA ASN A 66 -10.13 5.70 11.08
C ASN A 66 -11.58 6.21 11.02
N GLU A 67 -12.16 6.56 12.16
CA GLU A 67 -13.52 7.10 12.27
C GLU A 67 -13.74 8.37 11.43
N SER A 68 -12.68 9.13 11.16
CA SER A 68 -12.69 10.33 10.31
C SER A 68 -12.57 10.02 8.81
N GLY A 69 -12.44 8.75 8.41
CA GLY A 69 -12.27 8.34 7.02
C GLY A 69 -10.84 8.41 6.48
N GLU A 70 -9.85 8.72 7.33
CA GLU A 70 -8.44 8.84 6.93
C GLU A 70 -7.71 7.50 7.08
N ILE A 71 -6.74 7.23 6.19
CA ILE A 71 -5.90 6.02 6.29
C ILE A 71 -5.02 6.10 7.55
N ILE A 72 -5.19 5.10 8.42
CA ILE A 72 -4.47 5.02 9.70
C ILE A 72 -2.97 4.82 9.43
N ASN A 73 -2.14 5.63 10.11
CA ASN A 73 -0.67 5.58 10.09
C ASN A 73 0.03 5.89 8.75
N LEU A 74 -0.69 6.37 7.72
CA LEU A 74 -0.10 6.61 6.39
C LEU A 74 1.17 7.48 6.43
N ARG A 75 1.07 8.69 7.02
CA ARG A 75 2.22 9.62 7.13
C ARG A 75 3.41 9.02 7.87
N LYS A 76 3.16 8.28 8.96
CA LYS A 76 4.20 7.63 9.77
C LYS A 76 4.92 6.52 8.99
N MET A 77 4.18 5.78 8.17
CA MET A 77 4.73 4.68 7.37
C MET A 77 5.52 5.17 6.16
N THR A 78 5.22 6.38 5.66
CA THR A 78 5.85 6.95 4.45
C THR A 78 6.83 8.10 4.73
N SER A 79 6.97 8.55 5.99
CA SER A 79 7.84 9.67 6.36
C SER A 79 9.33 9.37 6.23
N ASP A 80 9.72 8.10 6.25
CA ASP A 80 11.13 7.70 6.10
C ASP A 80 11.50 7.52 4.63
N SER A 81 11.47 8.62 3.89
CA SER A 81 11.80 8.70 2.45
C SER A 81 13.29 8.49 2.12
N SER A 82 14.10 8.11 3.11
CA SER A 82 15.56 8.01 3.03
C SER A 82 16.05 6.78 2.23
N HIS A 83 15.14 5.86 1.89
CA HIS A 83 15.45 4.64 1.18
C HIS A 83 14.84 4.69 -0.23
N HIS A 84 15.62 4.36 -1.25
CA HIS A 84 15.29 4.41 -2.69
C HIS A 84 14.11 3.52 -3.15
N TYR A 85 13.22 3.10 -2.26
CA TYR A 85 12.05 2.32 -2.64
C TYR A 85 11.02 3.22 -3.35
N ARG A 86 10.41 2.74 -4.44
CA ARG A 86 9.29 3.42 -5.09
C ARG A 86 8.00 3.02 -4.39
N ILE A 87 7.52 3.84 -3.46
CA ILE A 87 6.14 3.73 -2.96
C ILE A 87 5.22 4.35 -4.00
N ALA A 88 4.39 3.51 -4.63
CA ALA A 88 3.26 3.99 -5.38
C ALA A 88 2.10 4.17 -4.38
N LEU A 89 1.91 5.41 -3.94
CA LEU A 89 0.65 5.80 -3.31
C LEU A 89 -0.44 5.74 -4.37
N TRP A 90 -1.60 5.18 -4.03
CA TRP A 90 -2.71 5.02 -4.98
C TRP A 90 -3.11 6.35 -5.64
N GLU A 91 -2.91 7.48 -4.94
CA GLU A 91 -3.10 8.84 -5.46
C GLU A 91 -2.17 9.21 -6.63
N ASN A 92 -1.03 8.52 -6.80
CA ASN A 92 -0.01 8.77 -7.82
C ASN A 92 0.06 7.67 -8.89
N CYS A 93 -0.93 6.77 -8.95
CA CYS A 93 -0.93 5.60 -9.86
C CYS A 93 -0.93 5.97 -11.37
N TRP A 94 -1.10 7.26 -11.70
CA TRP A 94 -1.16 7.78 -13.07
C TRP A 94 0.20 8.18 -13.67
N ARG A 95 1.31 8.10 -12.92
CA ARG A 95 2.68 8.44 -13.39
C ARG A 95 3.59 7.22 -13.59
N ILE A 96 3.02 6.02 -13.67
CA ILE A 96 3.72 4.76 -13.99
C ILE A 96 3.37 4.34 -15.42
#